data_AF-A0A1Z4BX30-F1
#
_entry.id   AF-A0A1Z4BX30-F1
#
_cell.length_a   1.000
_cell.length_b   1.000
_cell.length_c   1.000
_cell.angle_alpha   90.00
_cell.angle_beta   90.00
_cell.angle_gamma   90.00
#
_symmetry.space_group_name_H-M   'P 1'
#
loop_
_entity.id
_entity.type
_entity.pdbx_description
1 polymer ?
#
loop_
_entity_poly.entity_id
_entity_poly.type
_entity_poly.pdbx_seq_one_letter_code
_entity_poly.pdbx_strand_id
1 'polypeptide(L)'
;MAGYSVELMLKMKICQHFGVDNLFDEDSKEADKDSIASVRNAVKIHDIKRLLIFSGLKNKLDATKKNNIILMETHAYLIAGEKRCLWHEQVRYQPKGSQNPKHVQRLIELLPHNDGLLQWIEQS
;
A
#
# COMPACT_ATOMS: atom_id res chain seq x y z
N MET A 1 -2.01 2.60 -11.76
CA MET A 1 -0.78 1.87 -11.36
C MET A 1 -0.15 2.41 -10.07
N ALA A 2 -0.17 3.71 -9.81
CA ALA A 2 0.54 4.30 -8.65
C ALA A 2 0.21 3.69 -7.27
N GLY A 3 -1.07 3.42 -6.96
CA GLY A 3 -1.41 2.75 -5.68
C GLY A 3 -1.07 1.25 -5.63
N TYR A 4 -0.90 0.58 -6.78
CA TYR A 4 -0.38 -0.79 -6.80
C TYR A 4 1.09 -0.84 -6.39
N SER A 5 1.88 0.16 -6.76
CA SER A 5 3.28 0.25 -6.31
C SER A 5 3.36 0.27 -4.78
N VAL A 6 2.47 1.05 -4.13
CA VAL A 6 2.36 1.07 -2.66
C VAL A 6 1.90 -0.29 -2.11
N GLU A 7 0.86 -0.89 -2.71
CA GLU A 7 0.39 -2.23 -2.31
C GLU A 7 1.49 -3.28 -2.35
N LEU A 8 2.26 -3.32 -3.45
CA LEU A 8 3.35 -4.27 -3.65
C LEU A 8 4.49 -4.05 -2.66
N MET A 9 4.87 -2.80 -2.38
CA MET A 9 5.89 -2.51 -1.38
C MET A 9 5.44 -2.90 0.03
N LEU A 10 4.18 -2.66 0.38
CA LEU A 10 3.64 -3.10 1.67
C LEU A 10 3.60 -4.63 1.77
N LYS A 11 3.21 -5.33 0.71
CA LYS A 11 3.26 -6.79 0.65
C LYS A 11 4.69 -7.32 0.82
N MET A 12 5.67 -6.68 0.18
CA MET A 12 7.08 -7.01 0.39
C MET A 12 7.49 -6.80 1.86
N LYS A 13 7.06 -5.70 2.51
CA LYS A 13 7.30 -5.47 3.94
C LYS A 13 6.60 -6.49 4.84
N ILE A 14 5.42 -7.00 4.46
CA ILE A 14 4.76 -8.11 5.17
C ILE A 14 5.61 -9.37 5.11
N CYS A 15 6.11 -9.74 3.93
CA CYS A 15 7.03 -10.88 3.78
C CYS A 15 8.25 -10.74 4.71
N GLN A 16 8.89 -9.58 4.70
CA GLN A 16 10.03 -9.28 5.58
C GLN A 16 9.65 -9.35 7.07
N HIS A 17 8.50 -8.80 7.45
CA HIS A 17 8.05 -8.77 8.84
C HIS A 17 7.70 -10.16 9.37
N PHE A 18 7.13 -11.01 8.53
CA PHE A 18 6.76 -12.38 8.89
C PHE A 18 7.95 -13.35 8.79
N GLY A 19 9.05 -12.95 8.15
CA GLY A 19 10.20 -13.81 7.89
C GLY A 19 9.89 -14.91 6.87
N VAL A 20 8.97 -14.64 5.93
CA VAL A 20 8.54 -15.59 4.90
C VAL A 20 8.79 -14.96 3.53
N ASP A 21 9.69 -15.57 2.76
CA ASP A 21 9.94 -15.14 1.40
C ASP A 21 8.76 -15.48 0.50
N ASN A 22 8.44 -14.60 -0.45
CA ASN A 22 7.42 -14.84 -1.48
C ASN A 22 6.06 -15.32 -0.94
N LEU A 23 5.61 -14.85 0.23
CA LEU A 23 4.32 -15.23 0.84
C LEU A 23 3.12 -15.09 -0.11
N PHE A 24 3.20 -14.20 -1.09
CA PHE A 24 2.14 -13.93 -2.07
C PHE A 24 2.30 -14.72 -3.38
N ASP A 25 3.28 -15.62 -3.49
CA ASP A 25 3.42 -16.56 -4.60
C ASP A 25 2.40 -17.69 -4.46
N GLU A 26 1.52 -17.82 -5.45
CA GLU A 26 0.46 -18.82 -5.48
C GLU A 26 0.93 -20.18 -6.00
N ASP A 27 2.04 -20.18 -6.73
CA ASP A 27 2.59 -21.35 -7.40
C ASP A 27 3.72 -22.02 -6.58
N SER A 28 4.00 -21.51 -5.38
CA SER A 28 5.07 -22.03 -4.53
C SER A 28 4.87 -23.52 -4.19
N LYS A 29 5.98 -24.27 -4.23
CA LYS A 29 6.04 -25.70 -3.94
C LYS A 29 6.62 -25.99 -2.55
N GLU A 30 6.35 -25.10 -1.60
CA GLU A 30 6.90 -25.22 -0.24
C GLU A 30 6.31 -26.40 0.52
N ALA A 31 7.12 -26.97 1.43
CA ALA A 31 6.74 -28.14 2.22
C ALA A 31 5.53 -27.89 3.15
N ASP A 32 5.33 -26.63 3.59
CA ASP A 32 4.24 -26.20 4.48
C ASP A 32 3.11 -25.46 3.73
N LYS A 33 2.84 -25.86 2.50
CA LYS A 33 1.92 -25.18 1.56
C LYS A 33 0.56 -24.82 2.18
N ASP A 34 -0.03 -25.70 3.00
CA ASP A 34 -1.35 -25.45 3.60
C ASP A 34 -1.31 -24.36 4.69
N SER A 35 -0.28 -24.37 5.53
CA SER A 35 -0.07 -23.35 6.56
C SER A 35 0.25 -21.99 5.95
N ILE A 36 1.13 -21.96 4.95
CA ILE A 36 1.48 -20.74 4.20
C ILE A 36 0.28 -20.21 3.43
N ALA A 37 -0.52 -21.08 2.79
CA ALA A 37 -1.74 -20.68 2.10
C ALA A 37 -2.76 -20.07 3.06
N SER A 38 -2.91 -20.62 4.27
CA SER A 38 -3.81 -20.09 5.30
C SER A 38 -3.40 -18.67 5.72
N VAL A 39 -2.12 -18.46 6.05
CA VAL A 39 -1.59 -17.13 6.39
C VAL A 39 -1.73 -16.16 5.22
N ARG A 40 -1.33 -16.58 4.01
CA ARG A 40 -1.47 -15.80 2.79
C ARG A 40 -2.92 -15.35 2.60
N ASN A 41 -3.89 -16.25 2.71
CA ASN A 41 -5.31 -15.90 2.53
C ASN A 41 -5.80 -14.87 3.55
N ALA A 42 -5.24 -14.85 4.77
CA ALA A 42 -5.56 -13.84 5.77
C ALA A 42 -5.00 -12.45 5.42
N VAL A 43 -3.87 -12.38 4.72
CA VAL A 43 -3.18 -11.10 4.39
C VAL A 43 -3.22 -10.71 2.91
N LYS A 44 -3.78 -11.57 2.04
CA LYS A 44 -3.98 -11.33 0.59
C LYS A 44 -5.20 -10.44 0.39
N ILE A 45 -5.02 -9.18 0.75
CA ILE A 45 -6.04 -8.14 0.66
C ILE A 45 -5.53 -6.96 -0.17
N HIS A 46 -6.45 -6.15 -0.68
CA HIS A 46 -6.19 -4.94 -1.45
C HIS A 46 -6.53 -3.66 -0.66
N ASP A 47 -6.52 -3.72 0.67
CA ASP A 47 -6.78 -2.56 1.52
C ASP A 47 -5.45 -2.05 2.09
N ILE A 48 -4.99 -0.87 1.63
CA ILE A 48 -3.72 -0.26 2.07
C ILE A 48 -3.67 -0.05 3.59
N LYS A 49 -4.78 0.31 4.24
CA LYS A 49 -4.78 0.56 5.69
C LYS A 49 -4.47 -0.72 6.46
N ARG A 50 -5.07 -1.83 6.03
CA ARG A 50 -4.82 -3.14 6.65
C ARG A 50 -3.42 -3.66 6.29
N LEU A 51 -2.96 -3.47 5.05
CA LEU A 51 -1.60 -3.83 4.65
C LEU A 51 -0.54 -3.07 5.47
N LEU A 52 -0.76 -1.78 5.78
CA LEU A 52 0.10 -1.00 6.68
C LEU A 52 0.16 -1.56 8.11
N ILE A 53 -0.94 -2.16 8.58
CA ILE A 53 -0.98 -2.82 9.89
C ILE A 53 -0.17 -4.11 9.83
N PHE A 54 -0.44 -4.98 8.85
CA PHE A 54 0.27 -6.25 8.69
C PHE A 54 1.78 -6.06 8.44
N SER A 55 2.18 -4.99 7.76
CA SER A 55 3.58 -4.67 7.53
C SER A 55 4.28 -4.07 8.76
N GLY A 56 3.57 -3.84 9.87
CA GLY A 56 4.11 -3.20 11.07
C GLY A 56 4.42 -1.70 10.92
N LEU A 57 3.98 -1.06 9.82
CA LEU A 57 4.34 0.33 9.50
C LEU A 57 3.32 1.36 9.99
N LYS A 58 2.11 0.94 10.38
CA LYS A 58 0.99 1.86 10.71
C LYS A 58 1.36 2.94 11.73
N ASN A 59 1.94 2.55 12.87
CA ASN A 59 2.26 3.49 13.95
C ASN A 59 3.43 4.40 13.57
N LYS A 60 4.44 3.86 12.86
CA LYS A 60 5.56 4.66 12.33
C LYS A 60 5.04 5.73 11.37
N LEU A 61 4.16 5.35 10.44
CA LEU A 61 3.57 6.28 9.47
C LEU A 61 2.80 7.40 10.16
N ASP A 62 1.98 7.08 11.16
CA ASP A 62 1.20 8.08 11.90
C ASP A 62 2.07 9.07 12.68
N ALA A 63 3.23 8.63 13.16
CA ALA A 63 4.20 9.50 13.83
C ALA A 63 4.94 10.38 12.81
N THR A 64 5.47 9.79 11.73
CA THR A 64 6.29 10.51 10.74
C THR A 64 5.46 11.53 9.95
N LYS A 65 4.24 11.19 9.55
CA LYS A 65 3.42 12.08 8.71
C LYS A 65 3.05 13.41 9.37
N LYS A 66 3.10 13.50 10.71
CA LYS A 66 2.85 14.76 11.44
C LYS A 66 3.88 15.84 11.11
N ASN A 67 5.10 15.43 10.77
CA ASN A 67 6.23 16.32 10.53
C ASN A 67 6.69 16.32 9.06
N ASN A 68 6.05 15.52 8.18
CA ASN A 68 6.37 15.43 6.77
C ASN A 68 5.10 15.72 5.95
N ILE A 69 5.05 16.92 5.37
CA ILE A 69 3.88 17.40 4.63
C ILE A 69 3.61 16.58 3.36
N ILE A 70 4.66 16.11 2.68
CA ILE A 70 4.55 15.29 1.47
C ILE A 70 3.90 13.94 1.82
N LEU A 71 4.35 13.31 2.91
CA LEU A 71 3.80 12.05 3.39
C LEU A 71 2.36 12.21 3.88
N MET A 72 2.05 13.31 4.58
CA MET A 72 0.70 13.66 4.99
C MET A 72 -0.24 13.84 3.79
N GLU A 73 0.18 14.62 2.79
CA GLU A 73 -0.60 14.89 1.58
C GLU A 73 -0.82 13.60 0.77
N THR A 74 0.22 12.78 0.61
CA THR A 74 0.13 11.46 -0.03
C THR A 74 -0.87 10.56 0.69
N HIS A 75 -0.81 10.50 2.02
CA HIS A 75 -1.75 9.74 2.83
C HIS A 75 -3.19 10.22 2.64
N ALA A 76 -3.44 11.54 2.60
CA ALA A 76 -4.78 12.08 2.37
C ALA A 76 -5.36 11.65 1.00
N TYR A 77 -4.55 11.73 -0.06
CA TYR A 77 -4.96 11.35 -1.42
C TYR A 77 -5.09 9.84 -1.64
N LEU A 78 -4.24 9.03 -1.02
CA LEU A 78 -4.21 7.60 -1.30
C LEU A 78 -5.08 6.78 -0.33
N ILE A 79 -5.06 7.14 0.95
CA ILE A 79 -5.55 6.30 2.05
C ILE A 79 -6.85 6.85 2.64
N ALA A 80 -6.95 8.18 2.80
CA ALA A 80 -8.15 8.81 3.34
C ALA A 80 -9.29 8.94 2.30
N GLY A 81 -8.98 8.80 1.01
CA GLY A 81 -9.97 8.93 -0.05
C GLY A 81 -10.43 10.37 -0.28
N GLU A 82 -9.67 11.33 0.23
CA GLU A 82 -10.07 12.72 0.20
C GLU A 82 -10.09 13.25 -1.24
N LYS A 83 -11.01 14.18 -1.48
CA LYS A 83 -11.09 14.96 -2.72
C LYS A 83 -11.31 14.13 -4.01
N ARG A 84 -11.99 12.97 -3.93
CA ARG A 84 -12.23 12.08 -5.08
C ARG A 84 -10.94 11.53 -5.72
N CYS A 85 -9.93 11.29 -4.89
CA CYS A 85 -8.82 10.42 -5.21
C CYS A 85 -8.91 9.30 -4.17
N LEU A 86 -9.48 8.16 -4.54
CA LEU A 86 -9.55 7.00 -3.67
C LEU A 86 -8.89 5.85 -4.40
N TRP A 87 -7.89 5.25 -3.76
CA TRP A 87 -7.37 3.99 -4.24
C TRP A 87 -8.14 2.86 -3.56
N HIS A 88 -8.85 2.09 -4.38
CA HIS A 88 -9.55 0.88 -3.99
C HIS A 88 -9.72 0.00 -5.23
N GLU A 89 -9.69 -1.31 -5.09
CA GLU A 89 -9.86 -2.23 -6.22
C GLU A 89 -11.12 -1.93 -7.03
N GLN A 90 -12.24 -1.64 -6.36
CA GLN A 90 -13.52 -1.35 -7.01
C GLN A 90 -13.49 -0.09 -7.91
N VAL A 91 -12.55 0.83 -7.69
CA VAL A 91 -12.41 2.03 -8.54
C VAL A 91 -12.07 1.66 -9.99
N ARG A 92 -11.46 0.48 -10.22
CA ARG A 92 -11.20 -0.03 -11.58
C ARG A 92 -12.45 -0.22 -12.42
N TYR A 93 -13.58 -0.50 -11.78
CA TYR A 93 -14.85 -0.76 -12.46
C TYR A 93 -15.74 0.49 -12.53
N GLN A 94 -15.30 1.61 -11.96
CA GLN A 94 -16.05 2.85 -12.01
C GLN A 94 -15.89 3.51 -13.39
N PRO A 95 -16.91 4.28 -13.85
CA PRO A 95 -16.82 5.03 -15.09
C PRO A 95 -15.61 5.98 -15.12
N LYS A 96 -15.06 6.20 -16.32
CA LYS A 96 -14.02 7.20 -16.55
C LYS A 96 -14.48 8.57 -16.02
N GLY A 97 -13.63 9.26 -15.26
CA GLY A 97 -13.95 10.54 -14.63
C GLY A 97 -14.56 10.42 -13.22
N SER A 98 -14.68 9.20 -12.68
CA SER A 98 -15.02 8.96 -11.27
C SER A 98 -14.00 9.62 -10.33
N GLN A 99 -12.72 9.58 -10.69
CA GLN A 99 -11.60 10.20 -9.99
C GLN A 99 -11.32 11.63 -10.48
N ASN A 100 -10.90 12.52 -9.59
CA ASN A 100 -10.49 13.88 -9.95
C ASN A 100 -9.10 13.88 -10.61
N PRO A 101 -8.96 14.27 -11.89
CA PRO A 101 -7.67 14.21 -12.60
C PRO A 101 -6.55 15.00 -11.93
N LYS A 102 -6.86 16.17 -11.36
CA LYS A 102 -5.86 17.03 -10.70
C LYS A 102 -5.27 16.34 -9.47
N HIS A 103 -6.11 15.64 -8.70
CA HIS A 103 -5.67 14.93 -7.50
C HIS A 103 -4.97 13.62 -7.82
N VAL A 104 -5.37 12.95 -8.89
CA VAL A 104 -4.64 11.78 -9.41
C VAL A 104 -3.23 12.20 -9.86
N GLN A 105 -3.12 13.28 -10.62
CA GLN A 105 -1.82 13.82 -11.05
C GLN A 105 -0.95 14.20 -9.85
N ARG A 106 -1.51 14.92 -8.87
CA ARG A 106 -0.81 15.28 -7.64
C ARG A 106 -0.31 14.05 -6.87
N LEU A 107 -1.13 13.01 -6.77
CA LEU A 107 -0.74 11.75 -6.13
C LEU A 107 0.42 11.07 -6.87
N ILE A 108 0.41 11.06 -8.21
CA ILE A 108 1.48 10.49 -9.04
C ILE A 108 2.81 11.21 -8.78
N GLU A 109 2.78 12.53 -8.57
CA GLU A 109 3.97 13.34 -8.27
C GLU A 109 4.50 13.11 -6.85
N LEU A 110 3.61 12.96 -5.87
CA LEU A 110 4.00 12.84 -4.46
C LEU A 110 4.53 11.45 -4.09
N LEU A 111 4.02 10.40 -4.73
CA LEU A 111 4.39 9.01 -4.42
C LEU A 111 5.90 8.73 -4.53
N PRO A 112 6.58 9.06 -5.65
CA PRO A 112 8.02 8.81 -5.83
C PRO A 112 8.90 9.94 -5.25
N HIS A 113 8.33 11.00 -4.68
CA HIS A 113 9.10 12.09 -4.08
C HIS A 113 10.05 11.55 -2.99
N ASN A 114 11.18 12.21 -2.77
CA ASN A 114 12.19 11.80 -1.78
C ASN A 114 11.60 11.64 -0.37
N ASP A 115 10.73 12.59 0.01
CA ASP A 115 9.95 12.55 1.26
C ASP A 115 8.57 11.86 1.11
N GLY A 116 8.35 11.20 -0.03
CA GLY A 116 7.11 10.54 -0.42
C GLY A 116 6.93 9.16 0.17
N LEU A 117 5.72 8.61 -0.02
CA LEU A 117 5.34 7.34 0.61
C LEU A 117 6.16 6.15 0.10
N LEU A 118 6.55 6.11 -1.19
CA LEU A 118 7.33 4.98 -1.72
C LEU A 118 8.71 4.93 -1.07
N GLN A 119 9.42 6.07 -1.07
CA GLN A 119 10.75 6.20 -0.46
C GLN A 119 10.71 5.92 1.05
N TRP A 120 9.67 6.43 1.72
CA TRP A 120 9.48 6.16 3.15
C TRP A 120 9.25 4.68 3.44
N ILE A 121 8.41 3.98 2.65
CA ILE A 121 8.20 2.53 2.83
C ILE A 121 9.51 1.80 2.61
N GLU A 122 10.26 2.10 1.55
CA GLU A 122 11.53 1.44 1.25
C GLU A 122 12.50 1.45 2.44
N GLN A 123 12.66 2.62 3.06
CA GLN A 123 13.61 2.88 4.15
C GLN A 123 13.13 2.42 5.54
N SER A 124 11.85 2.05 5.70
CA SER A 124 11.23 1.74 7.01
C SER A 124 11.29 0.29 7.44
#